data_AF-A0AAV0Y9A3-F1
#
_entry.id   AF-A0AAV0Y9A3-F1
#
_cell.length_a   1.000
_cell.length_b   1.000
_cell.length_c   1.000
_cell.angle_alpha   90.00
_cell.angle_beta   90.00
_cell.angle_gamma   90.00
#
_symmetry.space_group_name_H-M   'P 1'
#
loop_
_entity.id
_entity.type
_entity.pdbx_description
1 polymer ?
#
loop_
_entity_poly.entity_id
_entity_poly.type
_entity_poly.pdbx_seq_one_letter_code
_entity_poly.pdbx_strand_id
1 'polypeptide(L)'
;MNDFGSVVQIESKLKNDEEFVKKMKSFITTVGGKDLNNFVKRVLQRLFTNELSSKCSWTGFRNNFRLENLVTINIIKEIGRINFDFTDVVFEENVKEWFRHGNQRYAREKNQCKTNAHNI
;
A
#
# COMPACT_ATOMS: atom_id res chain seq x y z
N MET A 1 1.40 -4.52 -7.07
CA MET A 1 0.11 -4.15 -7.70
C MET A 1 0.31 -2.92 -8.54
N ASN A 2 -0.09 -2.99 -9.81
CA ASN A 2 0.12 -1.95 -10.81
C ASN A 2 -1.18 -1.33 -11.32
N ASP A 3 -2.30 -2.06 -11.27
CA ASP A 3 -3.64 -1.57 -11.63
C ASP A 3 -4.73 -2.17 -10.71
N PHE A 4 -5.99 -1.77 -10.92
CA PHE A 4 -7.14 -2.25 -10.13
C PHE A 4 -7.41 -3.74 -10.31
N GLY A 5 -7.18 -4.30 -11.51
CA GLY A 5 -7.34 -5.74 -11.75
C GLY A 5 -6.38 -6.56 -10.89
N SER A 6 -5.13 -6.12 -10.77
CA SER A 6 -4.13 -6.75 -9.92
C SER A 6 -4.49 -6.70 -8.44
N VAL A 7 -5.13 -5.62 -7.98
CA VAL A 7 -5.63 -5.53 -6.59
C VAL A 7 -6.74 -6.55 -6.38
N VAL A 8 -7.74 -6.60 -7.26
CA VAL A 8 -8.87 -7.55 -7.15
C VAL A 8 -8.40 -9.00 -7.15
N GLN A 9 -7.42 -9.34 -8.01
CA GLN A 9 -6.86 -10.70 -8.05
C GLN A 9 -6.12 -11.06 -6.75
N ILE A 10 -5.31 -10.16 -6.20
CA ILE A 10 -4.62 -10.39 -4.92
C ILE A 10 -5.63 -10.52 -3.79
N GLU A 11 -6.62 -9.62 -3.72
CA GLU A 11 -7.69 -9.68 -2.72
C GLU A 11 -8.49 -10.98 -2.80
N SER A 12 -8.75 -11.49 -4.01
CA SER A 12 -9.40 -12.79 -4.20
C SER A 12 -8.53 -13.94 -3.70
N LYS A 13 -7.22 -13.94 -4.00
CA LYS A 13 -6.30 -14.95 -3.47
C LYS A 13 -6.20 -14.89 -1.94
N LEU A 14 -6.13 -13.71 -1.36
CA LEU A 14 -6.07 -13.54 0.09
C LEU A 14 -7.34 -14.01 0.82
N LYS A 15 -8.47 -14.11 0.13
CA LYS A 15 -9.72 -14.64 0.69
C LYS A 15 -9.85 -16.16 0.58
N ASN A 16 -9.23 -16.76 -0.43
CA ASN A 16 -9.53 -18.14 -0.84
C ASN A 16 -8.32 -19.09 -0.78
N ASP A 17 -7.10 -18.57 -0.60
CA ASP A 17 -5.87 -19.35 -0.63
C ASP A 17 -5.04 -19.10 0.64
N GLU A 18 -5.11 -20.04 1.58
CA GLU A 18 -4.39 -19.97 2.85
C GLU A 18 -2.86 -19.95 2.69
N GLU A 19 -2.33 -20.64 1.67
CA GLU A 19 -0.89 -20.66 1.42
C GLU A 19 -0.43 -19.28 0.93
N PHE A 20 -1.22 -18.66 0.06
CA PHE A 20 -0.99 -17.30 -0.39
C PHE A 20 -1.08 -16.29 0.78
N VAL A 21 -2.03 -16.46 1.69
CA VAL A 21 -2.11 -15.64 2.93
C VAL A 21 -0.85 -15.79 3.77
N LYS A 22 -0.35 -17.02 3.99
CA LYS A 22 0.90 -17.28 4.72
C LYS A 22 2.09 -16.61 4.05
N LYS A 23 2.21 -16.71 2.72
CA LYS A 23 3.26 -16.02 1.95
C LYS A 23 3.19 -14.51 2.08
N MET A 24 1.99 -13.92 2.01
CA MET A 24 1.79 -12.48 2.18
C MET A 24 2.18 -12.02 3.60
N LYS A 25 1.74 -12.74 4.63
CA LYS A 25 2.12 -12.45 6.03
C LYS A 25 3.63 -12.52 6.23
N SER A 26 4.26 -13.59 5.74
CA SER A 26 5.72 -13.75 5.80
C SER A 26 6.45 -12.61 5.08
N PHE A 27 6.01 -12.26 3.86
CA PHE A 27 6.54 -11.12 3.13
C PHE A 27 6.45 -9.82 3.94
N ILE A 28 5.28 -9.47 4.49
CA ILE A 28 5.10 -8.23 5.26
C ILE A 28 5.97 -8.24 6.52
N THR A 29 6.05 -9.37 7.23
CA THR A 29 6.92 -9.53 8.41
C THR A 29 8.38 -9.28 8.06
N THR A 30 8.88 -9.85 6.95
CA THR A 30 10.29 -9.65 6.53
C THR A 30 10.61 -8.22 6.12
N VAL A 31 9.62 -7.44 5.66
CA VAL A 31 9.83 -6.02 5.40
C VAL A 31 10.17 -5.30 6.69
N GLY A 32 9.33 -5.44 7.73
CA GLY A 32 9.52 -4.82 9.05
C GLY A 32 9.54 -3.28 9.02
N GLY A 33 9.95 -2.66 10.13
CA GLY A 33 10.06 -1.21 10.26
C GLY A 33 10.61 -0.81 11.62
N LYS A 34 11.10 0.42 11.73
CA LYS A 34 11.60 0.97 13.01
C LYS A 34 10.47 1.49 13.92
N ASP A 35 9.37 1.89 13.30
CA ASP A 35 8.15 2.41 13.92
C ASP A 35 6.98 2.16 12.95
N LEU A 36 5.75 2.42 13.41
CA LEU A 36 4.54 2.18 12.62
C LEU A 36 4.54 2.96 11.28
N ASN A 37 4.90 4.24 11.30
CA ASN A 37 4.90 5.09 10.10
C ASN A 37 5.87 4.53 9.06
N ASN A 38 7.08 4.20 9.49
CA ASN A 38 8.12 3.62 8.67
C ASN A 38 7.72 2.24 8.13
N PHE A 39 7.12 1.40 8.97
CA PHE A 39 6.60 0.09 8.59
C PHE A 39 5.54 0.22 7.48
N VAL A 40 4.49 1.01 7.72
CA VAL A 40 3.39 1.24 6.75
C VAL A 40 3.97 1.75 5.42
N LYS A 41 4.84 2.76 5.47
CA LYS A 41 5.48 3.31 4.28
C LYS A 41 6.26 2.25 3.50
N ARG A 42 7.09 1.45 4.19
CA ARG A 42 7.97 0.46 3.56
C ARG A 42 7.19 -0.71 2.95
N VAL A 43 6.10 -1.12 3.59
CA VAL A 43 5.23 -2.19 3.09
C VAL A 43 4.42 -1.72 1.89
N LEU A 44 3.75 -0.57 2.00
CA LEU A 44 2.92 -0.02 0.92
C LEU A 44 3.74 0.29 -0.34
N GLN A 45 4.97 0.80 -0.19
CA GLN A 45 5.88 1.04 -1.33
C GLN A 45 6.27 -0.22 -2.10
N ARG A 46 6.24 -1.39 -1.48
CA ARG A 46 6.52 -2.67 -2.17
C ARG A 46 5.28 -3.28 -2.79
N LEU A 47 4.11 -3.00 -2.21
CA LEU A 47 2.84 -3.57 -2.65
C LEU A 47 2.17 -2.76 -3.76
N PHE A 48 2.30 -1.42 -3.75
CA PHE A 48 1.60 -0.52 -4.67
C PHE A 48 2.59 0.31 -5.47
N THR A 49 2.37 0.41 -6.78
CA THR A 49 3.05 1.43 -7.59
C THR A 49 2.56 2.83 -7.23
N ASN A 50 3.39 3.85 -7.51
CA ASN A 50 2.96 5.24 -7.30
C ASN A 50 1.74 5.56 -8.17
N GLU A 51 1.71 5.07 -9.41
CA GLU A 51 0.55 5.22 -10.30
C GLU A 51 -0.73 4.69 -9.67
N LEU A 52 -0.74 3.44 -9.22
CA LEU A 52 -1.92 2.84 -8.60
C LEU A 52 -2.31 3.60 -7.33
N SER A 53 -1.32 3.93 -6.49
CA SER A 53 -1.57 4.66 -5.25
C SER A 53 -2.21 6.04 -5.49
N SER A 54 -1.92 6.70 -6.62
CA SER A 54 -2.54 7.98 -6.98
C SER A 54 -4.03 7.90 -7.31
N LYS A 55 -4.53 6.67 -7.56
CA LYS A 55 -5.93 6.38 -7.91
C LYS A 55 -6.67 5.66 -6.76
N CYS A 56 -6.08 5.63 -5.56
CA CYS A 56 -6.66 5.00 -4.37
C CYS A 56 -7.00 6.06 -3.32
N SER A 57 -8.04 5.80 -2.53
CA SER A 57 -8.37 6.61 -1.35
C SER A 57 -9.07 5.76 -0.30
N TRP A 58 -9.09 6.21 0.95
CA TRP A 58 -9.65 5.43 2.05
C TRP A 58 -11.08 4.96 1.79
N THR A 59 -11.97 5.91 1.47
CA THR A 59 -13.41 5.69 1.23
C THR A 59 -13.78 5.58 -0.25
N GLY A 60 -12.83 5.71 -1.18
CA GLY A 60 -13.12 5.64 -2.62
C GLY A 60 -13.79 6.89 -3.21
N PHE A 61 -13.58 8.06 -2.61
CA PHE A 61 -14.17 9.32 -3.10
C PHE A 61 -13.66 9.67 -4.51
N ARG A 62 -14.52 10.24 -5.37
CA ARG A 62 -14.23 10.64 -6.77
C ARG A 62 -13.70 9.50 -7.67
N ASN A 63 -14.34 8.33 -7.61
CA ASN A 63 -13.97 7.13 -8.41
C ASN A 63 -12.59 6.53 -8.09
N ASN A 64 -12.00 6.90 -6.95
CA ASN A 64 -10.80 6.23 -6.48
C ASN A 64 -11.13 4.83 -5.96
N PHE A 65 -10.18 3.93 -6.06
CA PHE A 65 -10.28 2.59 -5.48
C PHE A 65 -10.29 2.68 -3.94
N ARG A 66 -11.31 2.07 -3.30
CA ARG A 66 -11.52 2.09 -1.85
C ARG A 66 -10.53 1.15 -1.13
N LEU A 67 -9.93 1.63 -0.04
CA LEU A 67 -8.88 0.91 0.69
C LEU A 67 -9.34 0.25 1.99
N GLU A 68 -10.30 0.86 2.70
CA GLU A 68 -10.68 0.47 4.08
C GLU A 68 -11.11 -1.00 4.25
N ASN A 69 -11.61 -1.63 3.18
CA ASN A 69 -12.15 -2.99 3.20
C ASN A 69 -11.23 -4.03 2.53
N LEU A 70 -9.99 -3.65 2.22
CA LEU A 70 -9.03 -4.57 1.63
C LEU A 70 -8.44 -5.51 2.69
N VAL A 71 -8.49 -6.80 2.39
CA VAL A 71 -7.83 -7.85 3.17
C VAL A 71 -6.34 -7.57 3.26
N THR A 72 -5.71 -7.07 2.19
CA THR A 72 -4.31 -6.64 2.22
C THR A 72 -4.05 -5.60 3.31
N ILE A 73 -4.91 -4.59 3.46
CA ILE A 73 -4.75 -3.53 4.47
C ILE A 73 -4.93 -4.10 5.89
N ASN A 74 -5.89 -5.00 6.07
CA ASN A 74 -6.09 -5.69 7.35
C ASN A 74 -4.89 -6.56 7.75
N ILE A 75 -4.29 -7.30 6.81
CA ILE A 75 -3.09 -8.10 7.09
C ILE A 75 -1.93 -7.19 7.51
N ILE A 76 -1.74 -6.04 6.86
CA ILE A 76 -0.72 -5.07 7.26
C ILE A 76 -0.97 -4.59 8.70
N LYS A 77 -2.23 -4.31 9.06
CA LYS A 77 -2.61 -3.91 10.43
C LYS A 77 -2.30 -5.02 11.44
N GLU A 78 -2.66 -6.26 11.15
CA GLU A 78 -2.39 -7.42 12.01
C GLU A 78 -0.89 -7.59 12.27
N ILE A 79 -0.07 -7.58 11.22
CA ILE A 79 1.39 -7.72 11.37
C ILE A 79 1.99 -6.50 12.07
N GLY A 80 1.46 -5.30 11.83
CA GLY A 80 1.85 -4.09 12.55
C GLY A 80 1.68 -4.26 14.06
N ARG A 81 0.52 -4.75 14.51
CA ARG A 81 0.22 -4.92 15.96
C ARG A 81 1.10 -5.93 16.68
N ILE A 82 1.73 -6.85 15.95
CA ILE A 82 2.70 -7.79 16.53
C ILE A 82 3.99 -7.05 16.96
N ASN A 83 4.33 -5.97 16.26
CA ASN A 83 5.62 -5.30 16.39
C ASN A 83 5.54 -3.90 17.04
N PHE A 84 4.38 -3.26 17.02
CA PHE A 84 4.18 -1.89 17.47
C PHE A 84 2.84 -1.75 18.21
N ASP A 85 2.81 -0.87 19.21
CA ASP A 85 1.59 -0.46 19.88
C ASP A 85 0.98 0.77 19.19
N PHE A 86 -0.30 0.69 18.81
CA PHE A 86 -1.05 1.76 18.17
C PHE A 86 -2.56 1.51 18.18
N THR A 87 -3.34 2.59 18.06
CA THR A 87 -4.79 2.51 17.85
C THR A 87 -5.13 2.42 16.36
N ASP A 88 -6.33 1.93 16.05
CA ASP A 88 -6.81 1.81 14.66
C ASP A 88 -6.77 3.16 13.95
N VAL A 89 -7.17 4.25 14.63
CA VAL A 89 -7.13 5.60 14.06
C VAL A 89 -5.72 5.98 13.62
N VAL A 90 -4.71 5.73 14.46
CA VAL A 90 -3.31 6.04 14.13
C VAL A 90 -2.83 5.21 12.93
N PHE A 91 -3.20 3.93 12.84
CA PHE A 91 -2.89 3.10 11.68
C PHE A 91 -3.53 3.65 10.41
N GLU A 92 -4.83 3.94 10.46
CA GLU A 92 -5.58 4.47 9.33
C GLU A 92 -5.02 5.80 8.83
N GLU A 93 -4.65 6.71 9.74
CA GLU A 93 -4.02 7.98 9.39
C GLU A 93 -2.71 7.79 8.64
N ASN A 94 -1.85 6.87 9.09
CA ASN A 94 -0.59 6.56 8.40
C ASN A 94 -0.83 5.99 6.99
N VAL A 95 -1.82 5.13 6.83
CA VAL A 95 -2.20 4.58 5.51
C VAL A 95 -2.78 5.69 4.62
N LYS A 96 -3.77 6.44 5.13
CA LYS A 96 -4.41 7.57 4.44
C LYS A 96 -3.38 8.57 3.95
N GLU A 97 -2.45 8.96 4.81
CA GLU A 97 -1.40 9.93 4.51
C GLU A 97 -0.46 9.42 3.41
N TRP A 98 -0.08 8.15 3.47
CA TRP A 98 0.73 7.56 2.41
C TRP A 98 0.02 7.58 1.05
N PHE A 99 -1.26 7.21 0.99
CA PHE A 99 -2.02 7.26 -0.27
C PHE A 99 -2.35 8.68 -0.73
N ARG A 100 -2.58 9.63 0.19
CA ARG A 100 -2.76 11.06 -0.13
C ARG A 100 -1.58 11.62 -0.92
N HIS A 101 -0.37 11.20 -0.58
CA HIS A 101 0.85 11.58 -1.29
C HIS A 101 1.11 10.79 -2.59
N GLY A 102 0.27 9.82 -2.95
CA GLY A 102 0.43 8.98 -4.15
C GLY A 102 0.53 9.77 -5.44
N ASN A 103 -0.37 10.74 -5.64
CA ASN A 103 -0.35 11.61 -6.83
C ASN A 103 0.94 12.45 -6.91
N GLN A 104 1.41 12.98 -5.78
CA GLN A 104 2.65 13.74 -5.73
C GLN A 104 3.87 12.86 -6.05
N ARG A 105 3.93 11.63 -5.52
CA ARG A 105 5.00 10.67 -5.83
C ARG A 105 5.01 10.30 -7.31
N TYR A 106 3.83 10.01 -7.88
CA TYR A 106 3.71 9.65 -9.29
C TYR A 106 4.10 10.81 -10.23
N ALA A 107 3.70 12.04 -9.92
CA ALA A 107 4.11 13.22 -10.68
C ALA A 107 5.63 13.42 -10.67
N ARG A 108 6.28 13.24 -9.50
CA ARG A 108 7.75 13.33 -9.38
C ARG A 108 8.46 12.26 -10.22
N GLU A 109 7.97 11.02 -10.18
CA GLU A 109 8.50 9.91 -10.97
C GLU A 109 8.43 10.20 -12.48
N LYS A 110 7.28 10.69 -12.97
CA LYS A 110 7.13 11.10 -14.38
C LYS A 110 8.05 12.25 -14.78
N ASN A 111 8.23 13.24 -13.91
CA ASN A 111 9.09 14.39 -14.20
C ASN A 111 10.58 13.98 -14.24
N GLN A 112 11.01 13.06 -13.37
CA GLN A 112 12.37 12.52 -13.40
C GLN A 112 12.65 11.71 -14.68
N CYS A 113 11.70 10.91 -15.15
CA CYS A 113 11.83 10.21 -16.43
C CYS A 113 11.98 11.17 -17.63
N LYS A 114 11.27 12.31 -17.63
CA LYS A 114 11.36 13.31 -18.71
C LYS A 114 12.71 14.02 -18.75
N THR A 115 13.26 14.39 -17.60
CA THR A 115 14.58 15.04 -17.52
C THR A 115 15.70 14.11 -17.99
N ASN A 116 15.62 12.81 -17.68
CA ASN A 116 16.63 11.84 -18.11
C ASN A 116 16.57 11.52 -19.61
N ALA A 117 15.40 11.63 -20.24
CA ALA A 117 15.23 11.39 -21.68
C ALA A 117 15.70 12.55 -22.59
N HIS A 118 15.89 13.75 -22.03
CA HIS A 118 16.35 14.93 -22.78
C HIS A 118 17.88 15.12 -22.75
N ASN A 119 18.59 14.29 -21.97
CA ASN A 119 20.04 14.33 -21.78
C ASN A 119 20.76 13.14 -22.43
N ILE A 120 20.11 12.45 -23.37
CA ILE A 120 20.65 11.32 -24.15
C ILE A 120 20.56 11.67 -25.63
#